data_AF-A0A5A7NHZ6-F1
#
_entry.id   AF-A0A5A7NHZ6-F1
#
_cell.length_a   1.000
_cell.length_b   1.000
_cell.length_c   1.000
_cell.angle_alpha   90.00
_cell.angle_beta   90.00
_cell.angle_gamma   90.00
#
_symmetry.space_group_name_H-M   'P 1'
#
loop_
_entity.id
_entity.type
_entity.pdbx_description
1 polymer ?
#
loop_
_entity_poly.entity_id
_entity_poly.type
_entity_poly.pdbx_seq_one_letter_code
_entity_poly.pdbx_strand_id
1 'polypeptide(L)'
;MRVVANFTEYAPLGLILLGLLESSQAPHLLVLGLAIILVLGRILHAWGFSYTSGYSFGRLWGTLLTWFSIAGLSLSGLYVTLIMG
;
A
#
# COMPACT_ATOMS: atom_id res chain seq x y z
N MET A 1 -18.39 -10.99 -3.31
CA MET A 1 -17.38 -10.84 -4.39
C MET A 1 -16.64 -9.50 -4.42
N ARG A 2 -17.13 -8.38 -3.85
CA ARG A 2 -16.45 -7.06 -3.93
C ARG A 2 -15.12 -6.95 -3.15
N VAL A 3 -14.97 -7.65 -2.02
CA VAL A 3 -13.74 -7.61 -1.19
C VAL A 3 -12.54 -8.24 -1.91
N VAL A 4 -12.76 -9.38 -2.58
CA VAL A 4 -11.71 -10.07 -3.33
C VAL A 4 -11.27 -9.22 -4.53
N ALA A 5 -12.21 -8.60 -5.26
CA ALA A 5 -11.87 -7.69 -6.36
C ALA A 5 -10.99 -6.50 -5.91
N ASN A 6 -11.34 -5.85 -4.78
CA ASN A 6 -10.56 -4.74 -4.23
C ASN A 6 -9.20 -5.16 -3.63
N PHE A 7 -9.04 -6.44 -3.29
CA PHE A 7 -7.73 -7.02 -2.93
C PHE A 7 -6.87 -7.27 -4.16
N THR A 8 -7.47 -7.84 -5.21
CA THR A 8 -6.77 -8.13 -6.46
C THR A 8 -6.31 -6.88 -7.22
N GLU A 9 -6.91 -5.72 -6.97
CA GLU A 9 -6.51 -4.47 -7.65
C GLU A 9 -5.30 -3.79 -7.00
N TYR A 10 -5.36 -3.51 -5.69
CA TYR A 10 -4.39 -2.63 -5.03
C TYR A 10 -3.24 -3.37 -4.35
N ALA A 11 -3.46 -4.60 -3.86
CA ALA A 11 -2.41 -5.34 -3.17
C ALA A 11 -1.29 -5.77 -4.13
N PRO A 12 -1.56 -6.30 -5.34
CA PRO A 12 -0.51 -6.64 -6.29
C PRO A 12 0.29 -5.42 -6.75
N LEU A 13 -0.40 -4.30 -7.02
CA LEU A 13 0.27 -3.05 -7.41
C LEU A 13 1.23 -2.58 -6.31
N GLY A 14 0.77 -2.53 -5.06
CA GLY A 14 1.62 -2.14 -3.93
C GLY A 14 2.85 -3.05 -3.76
N LEU A 15 2.69 -4.36 -3.90
CA LEU A 15 3.80 -5.32 -3.81
C LEU A 15 4.81 -5.17 -4.96
N ILE A 16 4.34 -4.93 -6.19
CA ILE A 16 5.21 -4.68 -7.34
C ILE A 16 6.03 -3.41 -7.12
N LEU A 17 5.39 -2.31 -6.70
CA LEU A 17 6.08 -1.05 -6.42
C LEU A 17 7.11 -1.20 -5.28
N LEU A 18 6.79 -2.02 -4.27
CA LEU A 18 7.70 -2.29 -3.16
C LEU A 18 8.95 -3.05 -3.61
N GLY A 19 8.77 -4.10 -4.41
CA GLY A 19 9.89 -4.87 -4.97
C GLY A 19 10.75 -4.03 -5.91
N LEU A 20 10.13 -3.17 -6.73
CA LEU A 20 10.86 -2.23 -7.58
C LEU A 20 11.71 -1.25 -6.74
N LEU A 21 11.11 -0.63 -5.71
CA LEU A 21 11.82 0.32 -4.86
C LEU A 21 12.97 -0.33 -4.08
N GLU A 22 12.78 -1.55 -3.59
CA GLU A 22 13.83 -2.34 -2.93
C GLU A 22 14.97 -2.67 -3.90
N SER A 23 14.65 -3.04 -5.15
CA SER A 23 15.64 -3.33 -6.19
C SER A 23 16.47 -2.10 -6.60
N SER A 24 15.93 -0.89 -6.43
CA SER A 24 16.61 0.37 -6.71
C SER A 24 17.55 0.84 -5.58
N GLN A 25 17.92 -0.03 -4.63
CA GLN A 25 18.80 0.28 -3.50
C GLN A 25 18.31 1.44 -2.62
N ALA A 26 16.99 1.67 -2.57
CA ALA A 26 16.41 2.68 -1.70
C ALA A 26 16.70 2.40 -0.21
N PRO A 27 16.70 3.43 0.67
CA PRO A 27 16.96 3.24 2.09
C PRO A 27 16.04 2.19 2.71
N HIS A 28 16.62 1.17 3.34
CA HIS A 28 15.87 0.01 3.86
C HIS A 28 14.74 0.41 4.81
N LEU A 29 14.96 1.40 5.69
CA LEU A 29 13.94 1.90 6.61
C LEU A 29 12.72 2.51 5.91
N LEU A 30 12.94 3.17 4.76
CA LEU A 30 11.87 3.75 3.96
C LEU A 30 11.02 2.65 3.33
N VAL A 31 11.66 1.64 2.74
CA VAL A 31 10.99 0.49 2.13
C VAL A 31 10.17 -0.26 3.19
N LEU A 32 10.78 -0.56 4.34
CA LEU A 32 10.12 -1.26 5.44
C LEU A 32 8.94 -0.46 6.01
N GLY A 33 9.09 0.86 6.19
CA GLY A 33 8.02 1.74 6.66
C GLY A 33 6.81 1.72 5.74
N LEU A 34 7.03 1.85 4.43
CA LEU A 34 5.96 1.80 3.43
C LEU A 34 5.32 0.40 3.33
N ALA A 35 6.10 -0.66 3.50
CA ALA A 35 5.60 -2.04 3.56
C ALA A 35 4.64 -2.24 4.74
N ILE A 36 5.03 -1.80 5.94
CA ILE A 36 4.22 -1.90 7.15
C ILE A 36 2.91 -1.14 6.97
N ILE A 37 2.96 0.10 6.45
CA ILE A 37 1.76 0.91 6.19
C ILE A 37 0.82 0.19 5.21
N LEU A 38 1.36 -0.40 4.14
CA LEU A 38 0.57 -1.16 3.16
C LEU A 38 -0.14 -2.33 3.85
N VAL A 39 0.60 -3.16 4.59
CA VAL A 39 0.06 -4.35 5.26
C VAL A 39 -1.01 -3.96 6.29
N LEU A 40 -0.74 -2.96 7.14
CA LEU A 40 -1.70 -2.48 8.13
C LEU A 40 -2.96 -1.91 7.46
N GLY A 41 -2.81 -1.14 6.38
CA GLY A 41 -3.93 -0.64 5.58
C GLY A 41 -4.81 -1.76 5.03
N ARG A 42 -4.20 -2.83 4.49
CA ARG A 42 -4.93 -3.99 3.97
C ARG A 42 -5.66 -4.76 5.07
N ILE A 43 -5.02 -4.99 6.21
CA ILE A 43 -5.64 -5.68 7.36
C ILE A 43 -6.82 -4.86 7.88
N LEU A 44 -6.63 -3.55 8.09
CA LEU A 44 -7.66 -2.65 8.60
C LEU A 44 -8.86 -2.54 7.63
N HIS A 45 -8.61 -2.51 6.32
CA HIS A 45 -9.66 -2.51 5.30
C HIS A 45 -10.47 -3.81 5.32
N ALA A 46 -9.81 -4.96 5.38
CA ALA A 46 -10.47 -6.27 5.44
C ALA A 46 -11.30 -6.42 6.73
N TRP A 47 -10.75 -5.97 7.86
CA TRP A 47 -11.46 -5.93 9.13
C TRP A 47 -12.70 -5.04 9.04
N GLY A 48 -12.58 -3.83 8.47
CA GLY A 48 -13.71 -2.92 8.28
C GLY A 48 -14.84 -3.47 7.39
N PHE A 49 -14.55 -4.43 6.51
CA PHE A 49 -15.55 -5.13 5.71
C PHE A 49 -16.29 -6.24 6.45
N SER A 50 -15.70 -6.76 7.53
CA SER A 50 -16.22 -7.92 8.26
C SER A 50 -17.35 -7.57 9.23
N TYR A 51 -17.52 -6.29 9.59
CA TYR A 51 -18.46 -5.86 10.64
C TYR A 51 -19.68 -5.08 10.16
N THR A 52 -19.63 -4.36 9.03
CA THR A 52 -20.77 -3.57 8.55
C THR A 52 -20.85 -3.50 7.02
N SER A 53 -22.08 -3.51 6.49
CA SER A 53 -22.39 -3.32 5.06
C SER A 53 -22.23 -1.87 4.57
N GLY A 54 -22.08 -0.91 5.50
CA GLY A 54 -21.99 0.53 5.24
C GLY A 54 -20.59 1.14 5.51
N TYR A 55 -20.57 2.45 5.78
CA TYR A 55 -19.37 3.17 6.22
C TYR A 55 -18.79 2.52 7.47
N SER A 56 -17.49 2.20 7.43
CA SER A 56 -16.79 1.66 8.59
C SER A 56 -15.41 2.31 8.69
N PHE A 57 -14.99 2.57 9.92
CA PHE A 57 -13.69 3.16 10.22
C PHE A 57 -12.57 2.38 9.51
N GLY A 58 -12.64 1.05 9.54
CA GLY A 58 -11.64 0.18 8.91
C GLY A 58 -11.59 0.34 7.39
N ARG A 59 -12.73 0.54 6.72
CA ARG A 59 -12.76 0.76 5.26
C ARG A 59 -12.15 2.10 4.87
N LEU A 60 -12.47 3.17 5.59
CA LEU A 60 -11.93 4.49 5.30
C LEU A 60 -10.41 4.51 5.51
N TRP A 61 -9.97 4.21 6.73
CA TRP A 61 -8.56 4.29 7.09
C TRP A 61 -7.71 3.24 6.39
N GLY A 62 -8.23 2.03 6.20
CA GLY A 62 -7.53 1.00 5.43
C GLY A 62 -7.31 1.40 3.97
N THR A 63 -8.31 2.06 3.36
CA THR A 63 -8.17 2.63 2.01
C THR A 63 -7.14 3.75 1.99
N LEU A 64 -7.23 4.72 2.90
CA LEU A 64 -6.29 5.86 2.98
C LEU A 64 -4.84 5.41 3.18
N LEU A 65 -4.58 4.48 4.10
CA LEU A 65 -3.24 3.95 4.35
C LEU A 65 -2.69 3.20 3.13
N THR A 66 -3.54 2.43 2.42
CA THR A 66 -3.14 1.74 1.19
C THR A 66 -2.73 2.74 0.11
N TRP A 67 -3.54 3.78 -0.12
CA TRP A 67 -3.23 4.83 -1.10
C TRP A 67 -2.00 5.64 -0.71
N PHE A 68 -1.83 5.95 0.57
CA PHE A 68 -0.64 6.64 1.07
C PHE A 68 0.63 5.83 0.81
N SER A 69 0.60 4.52 1.09
CA SER A 69 1.75 3.64 0.79
C SER A 69 2.04 3.58 -0.71
N ILE A 70 1.03 3.38 -1.56
CA ILE A 70 1.20 3.36 -3.02
C ILE A 70 1.79 4.68 -3.54
N ALA A 71 1.28 5.82 -3.07
CA ALA A 71 1.81 7.13 -3.44
C ALA A 71 3.25 7.31 -2.97
N GLY A 72 3.56 6.94 -1.72
CA GLY A 72 4.92 6.98 -1.17
C GLY A 72 5.89 6.12 -1.98
N LEU A 73 5.53 4.86 -2.26
CA LEU A 73 6.33 3.95 -3.06
C LEU A 73 6.58 4.50 -4.47
N SER A 74 5.54 5.05 -5.10
CA SER A 74 5.64 5.61 -6.45
C SER A 74 6.55 6.84 -6.49
N LEU A 75 6.35 7.79 -5.57
CA LEU A 75 7.15 9.01 -5.49
C LEU A 75 8.61 8.71 -5.13
N SER A 76 8.85 7.83 -4.16
CA SER A 76 10.21 7.40 -3.82
C SER A 76 10.88 6.65 -4.97
N GLY A 77 10.14 5.79 -5.69
CA GLY A 77 10.68 5.07 -6.85
C GLY A 77 11.08 6.03 -7.98
N LEU A 78 10.23 7.01 -8.27
CA LEU A 78 10.54 8.06 -9.26
C LEU A 78 11.74 8.90 -8.81
N TYR A 79 11.79 9.30 -7.55
CA TYR A 79 12.91 10.06 -7.00
C TYR A 79 14.23 9.31 -7.14
N VAL A 80 14.28 8.05 -6.71
CA VAL A 80 15.48 7.21 -6.80
C VAL A 80 15.88 7.03 -8.27
N THR A 81 14.93 6.73 -9.15
CA THR A 81 15.23 6.49 -10.57
C THR A 81 15.70 7.76 -11.30
N LEU A 82 15.09 8.91 -11.04
CA LEU A 82 15.37 10.15 -11.79
C LEU A 82 16.58 10.92 -11.28
N ILE A 83 16.92 10.78 -9.99
CA ILE A 83 17.95 11.60 -9.34
C ILE A 83 19.17 10.76 -8.95
N MET A 84 18.99 9.48 -8.63
CA MET A 84 20.07 8.60 -8.19
C MET A 84 20.42 7.48 -9.19
N GLY A 85 19.63 7.34 -10.26
CA GLY A 85 19.85 6.37 -11.35
C GLY A 85 20.64 6.91 -12.53
#